data_AF-A0AAU0MBM8-F1
#
_entry.id   AF-A0AAU0MBM8-F1
#
_cell.length_a   1.000
_cell.length_b   1.000
_cell.length_c   1.000
_cell.angle_alpha   90.00
_cell.angle_beta   90.00
_cell.angle_gamma   90.00
#
_symmetry.space_group_name_H-M   'P 1'
#
loop_
_entity.id
_entity.type
_entity.pdbx_description
1 polymer ?
#
loop_
_entity_poly.entity_id
_entity_poly.type
_entity_poly.pdbx_seq_one_letter_code
_entity_poly.pdbx_strand_id
1 'polypeptide(L)'
;MVGAEVAGLPGWWPWLVAAVIVIVLAVVASRSGARRDPDDRLDEADEREIDEMFALVDAEADAPVPSGPLCATVERLIARSVPLRDVRPAARASVGRLVFADSTVLLIGQLTVDTIALARAVVAGPVVVASYEPDDRGVRLVLRWRSGSAEIRVVGFDQPD
;
A
#
# COMPACT_ATOMS: atom_id res chain seq x y z
N MET A 1 -26.97 -18.40 9.22
CA MET A 1 -26.05 -19.48 9.64
C MET A 1 -25.29 -19.93 8.41
N VAL A 2 -23.95 -19.84 8.46
CA VAL A 2 -22.91 -20.49 7.62
C VAL A 2 -22.99 -20.16 6.11
N GLY A 3 -21.99 -19.65 5.41
CA GLY A 3 -20.55 -19.53 5.62
C GLY A 3 -19.97 -19.57 4.20
N ALA A 4 -19.55 -18.43 3.65
CA ALA A 4 -18.95 -18.39 2.32
C ALA A 4 -17.55 -19.00 2.41
N GLU A 5 -17.41 -20.23 1.92
CA GLU A 5 -16.12 -20.86 1.66
C GLU A 5 -15.34 -19.98 0.69
N VAL A 6 -14.30 -19.32 1.20
CA VAL A 6 -13.26 -18.70 0.40
C VAL A 6 -12.52 -19.86 -0.25
N ALA A 7 -12.66 -20.03 -1.56
CA ALA A 7 -11.99 -21.07 -2.32
C ALA A 7 -10.48 -20.93 -2.09
N GLY A 8 -9.94 -21.79 -1.23
CA GLY A 8 -8.51 -21.85 -0.94
C GLY A 8 -7.78 -22.16 -2.24
N LEU A 9 -6.86 -21.28 -2.62
CA LEU A 9 -6.00 -21.52 -3.77
C LEU A 9 -5.32 -22.89 -3.59
N PRO A 10 -5.23 -23.70 -4.66
CA PRO A 10 -4.70 -25.05 -4.55
C PRO A 10 -3.29 -25.04 -3.96
N GLY A 11 -2.97 -25.98 -3.07
CA GLY A 11 -1.66 -26.04 -2.39
C GLY A 11 -0.44 -26.19 -3.32
N TRP A 12 -0.65 -26.40 -4.62
CA TRP A 12 0.38 -26.44 -5.66
C TRP A 12 0.65 -25.08 -6.35
N TRP A 13 -0.16 -24.05 -6.09
CA TRP A 13 0.02 -22.69 -6.59
C TRP A 13 1.36 -22.03 -6.23
N PRO A 14 1.83 -22.07 -4.96
CA PRO A 14 3.12 -21.49 -4.61
C PRO A 14 4.29 -22.21 -5.34
N TRP A 15 4.12 -23.49 -5.64
CA TRP A 15 5.11 -24.27 -6.38
C TRP A 15 5.18 -23.88 -7.85
N LEU A 16 4.06 -23.47 -8.48
CA LEU A 16 4.10 -22.91 -9.83
C LEU A 16 4.82 -21.57 -9.87
N VAL A 17 4.51 -20.66 -8.95
CA VAL A 17 5.15 -19.34 -8.91
C VAL A 17 6.66 -19.50 -8.67
N ALA A 18 7.05 -20.37 -7.75
CA ALA A 18 8.46 -20.71 -7.53
C ALA A 18 9.09 -21.33 -8.78
N ALA A 19 8.41 -22.22 -9.49
CA ALA A 19 8.92 -22.81 -10.72
C ALA A 19 9.13 -21.76 -11.83
N VAL A 20 8.20 -20.82 -12.01
CA VAL A 20 8.36 -19.72 -12.96
C VAL A 20 9.54 -18.84 -12.59
N ILE A 21 9.69 -18.47 -11.31
CA ILE A 21 10.84 -17.68 -10.84
C ILE A 21 12.16 -18.42 -11.09
N VAL A 22 12.22 -19.72 -10.78
CA VAL A 22 13.41 -20.54 -11.01
C VAL A 22 13.73 -20.66 -12.50
N ILE A 23 12.72 -20.81 -13.36
CA ILE A 23 12.91 -20.84 -14.82
C ILE A 23 13.44 -19.49 -15.32
N VAL A 24 12.87 -18.36 -14.87
CA VAL A 24 13.35 -17.01 -15.23
C VAL A 24 14.79 -16.81 -14.76
N LEU A 25 15.11 -17.17 -13.52
CA LEU A 25 16.46 -17.07 -12.98
C LEU A 25 17.44 -18.00 -13.70
N ALA A 26 17.01 -19.21 -14.08
CA ALA A 26 17.82 -20.14 -14.86
C ALA A 26 18.05 -19.63 -16.29
N VAL A 27 17.06 -18.98 -16.92
CA VAL A 27 17.22 -18.33 -18.23
C VAL A 27 18.22 -17.17 -18.11
N VAL A 28 18.08 -16.32 -17.10
CA VAL A 28 19.00 -15.20 -16.83
C VAL A 28 20.42 -15.70 -16.51
N ALA A 29 20.55 -16.76 -15.72
CA ALA A 29 21.83 -17.35 -15.35
C ALA A 29 22.48 -18.15 -16.51
N SER A 30 21.68 -18.78 -17.37
CA SER A 30 22.18 -19.47 -18.57
C SER A 30 22.70 -18.48 -19.62
N ARG A 31 22.14 -17.27 -19.67
CA ARG A 31 22.64 -16.17 -20.50
C ARG A 31 23.95 -15.57 -19.98
N SER A 32 24.21 -15.58 -18.68
CA SER A 32 25.45 -15.04 -18.12
C SER A 32 26.66 -15.98 -18.20
N GLY A 33 26.45 -17.25 -18.57
CA GLY A 33 27.52 -18.25 -18.72
C GLY A 33 28.02 -18.48 -20.16
N ALA A 34 27.31 -17.99 -21.17
CA ALA A 34 27.77 -18.06 -22.56
C ALA A 34 28.74 -16.91 -22.82
N ARG A 35 29.89 -17.24 -23.43
CA ARG A 35 30.95 -16.29 -23.84
C ARG A 35 30.32 -15.02 -24.43
N ARG A 36 30.61 -13.87 -23.81
CA ARG A 36 30.29 -12.52 -24.30
C ARG A 36 30.63 -12.42 -25.77
N ASP A 37 29.60 -12.39 -26.61
CA ASP A 37 29.70 -11.86 -27.97
C ASP A 37 29.72 -10.34 -27.84
N PRO A 38 30.70 -9.61 -28.42
CA PRO A 38 30.79 -8.15 -28.27
C PRO A 38 29.65 -7.38 -28.97
N ASP A 39 28.77 -8.09 -29.70
CA ASP A 39 27.66 -7.52 -30.47
C ASP A 39 26.29 -7.63 -29.79
N ASP A 40 26.25 -7.99 -28.50
CA ASP A 40 25.03 -7.96 -27.67
C ASP A 40 24.68 -6.51 -27.24
N ARG A 41 24.72 -5.59 -28.21
CA ARG A 41 24.06 -4.29 -28.12
C ARG A 41 22.60 -4.54 -28.48
N LEU A 42 21.71 -4.17 -27.56
CA LEU A 42 20.31 -3.99 -27.89
C LEU A 42 20.24 -3.13 -29.15
N ASP A 43 19.43 -3.53 -30.11
CA ASP A 43 19.22 -2.64 -31.24
C ASP A 43 18.52 -1.37 -30.73
N GLU A 44 18.75 -0.25 -31.41
CA GLU A 44 18.21 1.05 -30.97
C GLU A 44 16.67 1.06 -30.92
N ALA A 45 16.01 0.05 -31.51
CA ALA A 45 14.55 -0.09 -31.47
C ALA A 45 14.10 -0.72 -30.15
N ASP A 46 14.79 -1.77 -29.68
CA ASP A 46 14.55 -2.42 -28.40
C ASP A 46 14.80 -1.47 -27.22
N GLU A 47 15.85 -0.63 -27.28
CA GLU A 47 16.11 0.38 -26.23
C GLU A 47 14.97 1.41 -26.15
N ARG A 48 14.41 1.82 -27.30
CA ARG A 48 13.27 2.74 -27.35
C ARG A 48 11.98 2.12 -26.84
N GLU A 49 11.72 0.85 -27.16
CA GLU A 49 10.55 0.13 -26.65
C GLU A 49 10.59 -0.01 -25.12
N ILE A 50 11.78 -0.28 -24.58
CA ILE A 50 11.99 -0.38 -23.13
C ILE A 50 11.78 0.99 -22.45
N ASP A 51 12.36 2.05 -22.99
CA ASP A 51 12.18 3.42 -22.47
C ASP A 51 10.73 3.90 -22.54
N GLU A 52 10.00 3.58 -23.62
CA GLU A 52 8.57 3.88 -23.76
C GLU A 52 7.73 3.11 -22.71
N MET A 53 8.09 1.85 -22.45
CA MET A 53 7.39 1.04 -21.46
C MET A 53 7.68 1.52 -20.03
N PHE A 54 8.91 1.94 -19.72
CA PHE A 54 9.25 2.58 -18.45
C PHE A 54 8.56 3.94 -18.29
N ALA A 55 8.49 4.75 -19.35
CA ALA A 55 7.78 6.03 -19.32
C ALA A 55 6.27 5.85 -19.08
N LEU A 56 5.67 4.77 -19.61
CA LEU A 56 4.28 4.41 -19.34
C LEU A 56 4.08 4.00 -17.87
N VAL A 57 5.02 3.23 -17.31
CA VAL A 57 4.97 2.82 -15.89
C VAL A 57 5.21 4.00 -14.94
N ASP A 58 6.12 4.92 -15.27
CA ASP A 58 6.35 6.13 -14.49
C ASP A 58 5.13 7.07 -14.54
N ALA A 59 4.49 7.19 -15.70
CA ALA A 59 3.24 7.95 -15.83
C ALA A 59 2.08 7.35 -15.04
N GLU A 60 2.01 6.02 -14.92
CA GLU A 60 1.02 5.32 -14.08
C GLU A 60 1.39 5.37 -12.59
N ALA A 61 2.68 5.38 -12.25
CA ALA A 61 3.16 5.53 -10.86
C ALA A 61 2.93 6.95 -10.32
N ASP A 62 2.98 7.96 -11.19
CA ASP A 62 2.64 9.35 -10.89
C ASP A 62 1.14 9.66 -11.07
N ALA A 63 0.34 8.68 -11.52
CA ALA A 63 -1.10 8.85 -11.62
C ALA A 63 -1.69 9.07 -10.22
N PRO A 64 -2.69 9.98 -10.07
CA PRO A 64 -3.35 10.19 -8.80
C PRO A 64 -3.92 8.86 -8.30
N VAL A 65 -3.49 8.41 -7.11
CA VAL A 65 -4.05 7.20 -6.48
C VAL A 65 -5.58 7.32 -6.53
N PRO A 66 -6.32 6.38 -7.13
CA PRO A 66 -7.77 6.48 -7.23
C PRO A 66 -8.36 6.59 -5.82
N SER A 67 -8.73 7.81 -5.44
CA SER A 67 -9.18 8.14 -4.08
C SER A 67 -10.58 7.61 -3.81
N GLY A 68 -11.33 7.19 -4.83
CA GLY A 68 -12.71 6.70 -4.72
C GLY A 68 -12.89 5.58 -3.66
N PRO A 69 -12.20 4.44 -3.77
CA PRO A 69 -12.29 3.37 -2.78
C PRO A 69 -11.82 3.78 -1.37
N LEU A 70 -10.82 4.66 -1.30
CA LEU A 70 -10.27 5.18 -0.05
C LEU A 70 -11.29 6.10 0.64
N CYS A 71 -11.84 7.08 -0.06
CA CYS A 71 -12.90 7.97 0.40
C CYS A 71 -14.12 7.18 0.86
N ALA A 72 -14.59 6.20 0.08
CA ALA A 72 -15.72 5.35 0.47
C ALA A 72 -15.46 4.56 1.77
N THR A 73 -14.21 4.14 2.01
CA THR A 73 -13.86 3.47 3.26
C THR A 73 -13.82 4.44 4.43
N VAL A 74 -13.25 5.63 4.22
CA VAL A 74 -13.22 6.70 5.23
C VAL A 74 -14.63 7.17 5.60
N GLU A 75 -15.52 7.32 4.63
CA GLU A 75 -16.93 7.64 4.86
C GLU A 75 -17.61 6.60 5.75
N ARG A 76 -17.35 5.31 5.53
CA ARG A 76 -17.86 4.24 6.39
C ARG A 76 -17.31 4.34 7.81
N LEU A 77 -16.02 4.66 7.98
CA LEU A 77 -15.40 4.85 9.29
C LEU A 77 -16.05 6.02 10.06
N ILE A 78 -16.31 7.14 9.37
CA ILE A 78 -16.98 8.32 9.94
C ILE A 78 -18.43 7.99 10.32
N ALA A 79 -19.21 7.45 9.37
CA ALA A 79 -20.63 7.14 9.57
C ALA A 79 -20.87 6.19 10.75
N ARG A 80 -19.95 5.23 10.94
CA ARG A 80 -20.02 4.25 12.03
C ARG A 80 -19.24 4.67 13.28
N SER A 81 -18.59 5.84 13.26
CA SER A 81 -17.73 6.34 14.34
C SER A 81 -16.75 5.28 14.83
N VAL A 82 -16.10 4.58 13.90
CA VAL A 82 -15.21 3.44 14.22
C VAL A 82 -13.98 3.97 14.95
N PRO A 83 -13.70 3.53 16.19
CA PRO A 83 -12.54 4.00 16.91
C PRO A 83 -11.25 3.39 16.36
N LEU A 84 -10.21 4.20 16.34
CA LEU A 84 -8.82 3.79 16.16
C LEU A 84 -8.40 2.95 17.37
N ARG A 85 -7.85 1.77 17.12
CA ARG A 85 -7.36 0.84 18.15
C ARG A 85 -5.86 0.92 18.34
N ASP A 86 -5.12 1.14 17.27
CA ASP A 86 -3.68 1.03 17.29
C ASP A 86 -3.04 1.88 16.19
N VAL A 87 -1.80 2.29 16.44
CA VAL A 87 -0.96 3.01 15.48
C VAL A 87 0.39 2.30 15.45
N ARG A 88 0.72 1.68 14.31
CA ARG A 88 1.92 0.84 14.18
C ARG A 88 2.88 1.43 13.15
N PRO A 89 4.20 1.27 13.34
CA PRO A 89 5.14 1.48 12.25
C PRO A 89 4.90 0.45 11.14
N ALA A 90 5.05 0.85 9.88
CA ALA A 90 5.15 -0.08 8.76
C ALA A 90 6.63 -0.51 8.54
N ALA A 91 6.86 -1.47 7.65
CA ALA A 91 8.20 -1.98 7.34
C ALA A 91 9.13 -0.88 6.76
N ARG A 92 8.57 0.14 6.11
CA ARG A 92 9.30 1.30 5.59
C ARG A 92 9.32 2.41 6.63
N ALA A 93 10.50 2.94 6.94
CA ALA A 93 10.74 3.90 8.04
C ALA A 93 9.93 5.21 7.98
N SER A 94 9.27 5.50 6.87
CA SER A 94 8.46 6.70 6.64
C SER A 94 6.96 6.44 6.53
N VAL A 95 6.50 5.20 6.78
CA VAL A 95 5.10 4.79 6.65
C VAL A 95 4.61 4.24 7.98
N GLY A 96 3.41 4.66 8.39
CA GLY A 96 2.69 4.11 9.55
C GLY A 96 1.41 3.39 9.13
N ARG A 97 0.80 2.69 10.08
CA ARG A 97 -0.48 2.00 9.95
C ARG A 97 -1.44 2.50 11.01
N LEU A 98 -2.63 2.92 10.60
CA LEU A 98 -3.77 3.19 11.48
C LEU A 98 -4.67 1.96 11.48
N VAL A 99 -4.84 1.33 12.65
CA VAL A 99 -5.67 0.12 12.79
C VAL A 99 -6.98 0.50 13.47
N PHE A 100 -8.09 0.34 12.78
CA PHE A 100 -9.43 0.64 13.27
C PHE A 100 -10.10 -0.59 13.89
N ALA A 101 -11.13 -0.34 14.71
CA ALA A 101 -11.83 -1.40 15.43
C ALA A 101 -12.64 -2.37 14.55
N ASP A 102 -12.95 -1.98 13.31
CA ASP A 102 -13.58 -2.85 12.31
C ASP A 102 -12.56 -3.65 11.49
N SER A 103 -11.29 -3.65 11.90
CA SER A 103 -10.16 -4.28 11.22
C SER A 103 -9.72 -3.57 9.94
N THR A 104 -10.25 -2.38 9.64
CA THR A 104 -9.71 -1.54 8.57
C THR A 104 -8.31 -1.08 8.96
N VAL A 105 -7.34 -1.23 8.04
CA VAL A 105 -5.98 -0.73 8.22
C VAL A 105 -5.65 0.26 7.10
N LEU A 106 -5.31 1.49 7.49
CA LEU A 106 -4.94 2.55 6.56
C LEU A 106 -3.44 2.85 6.67
N LEU A 107 -2.78 3.02 5.52
CA LEU A 107 -1.37 3.41 5.44
C LEU A 107 -1.26 4.93 5.51
N ILE A 108 -0.45 5.42 6.42
CA ILE A 108 -0.13 6.84 6.55
C ILE A 108 1.29 7.08 6.08
N GLY A 109 1.48 8.14 5.30
CA GLY A 109 2.79 8.53 4.78
C GLY A 109 3.68 9.17 5.85
N GLN A 110 4.50 10.15 5.45
CA GLN A 110 5.36 10.89 6.38
C GLN A 110 4.55 11.36 7.59
N LEU A 111 5.00 10.89 8.75
CA LEU A 111 4.40 11.09 10.06
C LEU A 111 4.60 12.55 10.50
N THR A 112 3.78 13.47 10.00
CA THR A 112 3.81 14.90 10.41
C THR A 112 3.20 15.12 11.79
N VAL A 113 2.47 14.14 12.32
CA VAL A 113 1.87 14.16 13.66
C VAL A 113 2.79 13.49 14.66
N ASP A 114 2.89 14.08 15.84
CA ASP A 114 3.47 13.44 17.02
C ASP A 114 2.71 12.14 17.32
N THR A 115 3.26 11.04 16.82
CA THR A 115 2.66 9.70 16.91
C THR A 115 2.57 9.24 18.34
N ILE A 116 3.46 9.76 19.21
CA ILE A 116 3.42 9.50 20.64
C ILE A 116 2.18 10.17 21.23
N ALA A 117 1.86 11.40 20.85
CA ALA A 117 0.64 12.08 21.27
C ALA A 117 -0.63 11.33 20.79
N LEU A 118 -0.64 10.87 19.54
CA LEU A 118 -1.76 10.09 19.00
C LEU A 118 -1.91 8.72 19.70
N ALA A 119 -0.81 8.00 19.90
CA ALA A 119 -0.83 6.72 20.61
C ALA A 119 -1.31 6.90 22.07
N ARG A 120 -0.87 7.96 22.75
CA ARG A 120 -1.39 8.32 24.08
C ARG A 120 -2.87 8.64 24.05
N ALA A 121 -3.36 9.32 23.01
CA ALA A 121 -4.79 9.60 22.85
C ALA A 121 -5.61 8.32 22.67
N VAL A 122 -5.11 7.35 21.89
CA VAL A 122 -5.74 6.03 21.72
C VAL A 122 -5.82 5.27 23.05
N VAL A 123 -4.77 5.31 23.87
CA VAL A 123 -4.79 4.70 25.22
C VAL A 123 -5.76 5.42 26.16
N ALA A 124 -5.87 6.75 26.06
CA ALA A 124 -6.72 7.56 26.93
C ALA A 124 -8.22 7.49 26.59
N GLY A 125 -8.60 7.07 25.37
CA GLY A 125 -9.99 6.97 24.97
C GLY A 125 -10.20 6.81 23.47
N PRO A 126 -11.46 6.82 23.00
CA PRO A 126 -11.78 6.63 21.60
C PRO A 126 -11.27 7.80 20.76
N VAL A 127 -10.43 7.48 19.78
CA VAL A 127 -10.02 8.38 18.69
C VAL A 127 -10.81 7.96 17.45
N VAL A 128 -11.53 8.89 16.82
CA VAL A 128 -12.37 8.60 15.63
C VAL A 128 -12.01 9.54 14.48
N VAL A 129 -12.35 9.15 13.26
CA VAL A 129 -12.29 10.05 12.10
C VAL A 129 -13.47 11.02 12.19
N ALA A 130 -13.18 12.33 12.15
CA ALA A 130 -14.18 13.39 12.19
C ALA A 130 -14.56 13.88 10.79
N SER A 131 -13.56 14.07 9.93
CA SER A 131 -13.74 14.51 8.54
C SER A 131 -12.57 14.04 7.68
N TYR A 132 -12.73 14.19 6.36
CA TYR A 132 -11.68 13.89 5.40
C TYR A 132 -11.69 14.89 4.23
N GLU A 133 -10.54 15.07 3.61
CA GLU A 133 -10.35 15.87 2.41
C GLU A 133 -9.41 15.12 1.44
N PRO A 134 -9.86 14.73 0.24
CA PRO A 134 -8.98 14.17 -0.77
C PRO A 134 -8.02 15.23 -1.30
N ASP A 135 -6.76 14.86 -1.53
CA ASP A 135 -5.74 15.70 -2.16
C ASP A 135 -4.92 14.89 -3.19
N ASP A 136 -4.06 15.57 -3.96
CA ASP A 136 -3.24 14.93 -5.01
C ASP A 136 -2.24 13.90 -4.45
N ARG A 137 -2.08 13.83 -3.12
CA ARG A 137 -1.13 12.95 -2.42
C ARG A 137 -1.84 11.88 -1.58
N GLY A 138 -3.16 11.76 -1.69
CA GLY A 138 -3.97 10.79 -0.95
C GLY A 138 -5.19 11.43 -0.28
N VAL A 139 -5.47 11.03 0.96
CA VAL A 139 -6.62 11.53 1.72
C VAL A 139 -6.15 12.07 3.06
N ARG A 140 -6.42 13.34 3.32
CA ARG A 140 -6.20 13.95 4.63
C ARG A 140 -7.35 13.58 5.55
N LEU A 141 -7.05 13.00 6.70
CA LEU A 141 -8.00 12.68 7.75
C LEU A 141 -7.85 13.64 8.92
N VAL A 142 -8.96 14.11 9.46
CA VAL A 142 -9.02 14.77 10.75
C VAL A 142 -9.45 13.73 11.78
N LEU A 143 -8.52 13.34 12.66
CA LEU A 143 -8.80 12.51 13.81
C LEU A 143 -9.22 13.38 14.99
N ARG A 144 -10.20 12.93 15.77
CA ARG A 144 -10.70 13.63 16.95
C ARG A 144 -10.82 12.69 18.14
N TRP A 145 -10.48 13.21 19.31
CA TRP A 145 -10.69 12.59 20.62
C TRP A 145 -11.11 13.67 21.63
N ARG A 146 -11.35 13.26 22.88
CA ARG A 146 -11.92 14.14 23.90
C ARG A 146 -11.12 15.42 24.16
N SER A 147 -9.79 15.37 24.06
CA SER A 147 -8.89 16.47 24.42
C SER A 147 -8.24 17.15 23.22
N GLY A 148 -8.54 16.75 21.98
CA GLY A 148 -7.92 17.35 20.81
C GLY A 148 -8.25 16.66 19.48
N SER A 149 -7.54 17.12 18.45
CA SER A 149 -7.60 16.58 17.09
C SER A 149 -6.22 16.57 16.45
N ALA A 150 -6.04 15.74 15.42
CA ALA A 150 -4.83 15.69 14.61
C ALA A 150 -5.19 15.48 13.14
N GLU A 151 -4.38 16.04 12.25
CA GLU A 151 -4.49 15.84 10.80
C GLU A 151 -3.44 14.84 10.31
N ILE A 152 -3.86 13.83 9.57
CA ILE A 152 -2.96 12.79 9.07
C ILE A 152 -3.25 12.51 7.60
N ARG A 153 -2.19 12.40 6.79
CA ARG A 153 -2.32 11.98 5.39
C ARG A 153 -2.26 10.47 5.26
N VAL A 154 -3.33 9.91 4.73
CA VAL A 154 -3.46 8.51 4.33
C VAL A 154 -3.08 8.40 2.86
N VAL A 155 -2.18 7.48 2.55
CA VAL A 155 -1.66 7.25 1.20
C VAL A 155 -2.22 5.97 0.56
N GLY A 156 -2.91 5.12 1.33
CA GLY A 156 -3.52 3.91 0.79
C GLY A 156 -4.03 2.93 1.85
N PHE A 157 -4.33 1.71 1.40
CA PHE A 157 -4.71 0.58 2.23
C PHE A 157 -3.50 -0.31 2.52
N ASP A 158 -3.48 -0.96 3.69
CA ASP A 158 -2.56 -2.06 3.95
C ASP A 158 -3.13 -3.28 3.20
N GLN A 159 -2.69 -3.51 1.97
CA GLN A 159 -3.07 -4.71 1.23
C GLN A 159 -2.29 -5.90 1.79
N PRO A 160 -2.95 -7.03 2.08
CA PRO A 160 -2.23 -8.26 2.35
C PRO A 160 -1.49 -8.69 1.07
N ASP A 161 -0.19 -8.92 1.20
CA ASP A 161 0.69 -9.49 0.16
C ASP A 161 0.17 -10.85 -0.35
#